data_AF-A0A062HAZ4-F1
#
_entry.id   AF-A0A062HAZ4-F1
#
_cell.length_a   1.000
_cell.length_b   1.000
_cell.length_c   1.000
_cell.angle_alpha   90.00
_cell.angle_beta   90.00
_cell.angle_gamma   90.00
#
_symmetry.space_group_name_H-M   'P 1'
#
loop_
_entity.id
_entity.type
_entity.pdbx_description
1 polymer ?
#
loop_
_entity_poly.entity_id
_entity_poly.type
_entity_poly.pdbx_seq_one_letter_code
_entity_poly.pdbx_strand_id
1 'polypeptide(L)'
;KQSIYQAVGFALAEKTLAAQFNKEDLKVVDHFTYCFLGDGCLMEGISHEVCSLAGTLQLGKLIAYYDDNGISIDGEVEGWFSDDTEERFKSYGWQVLRVDGHDADAIRQATVEAKAETQKPTIIICKTIIGLGSPNKQGKEDCHGAPLGKDEITLTREALGWTEEAFVIPADVYAAWDAKAKGNEAEAAWNEVFAQYQAKYPTEAAELLRRISGDLPAEFSAQADAFIRETNAKAETVATRKASQNTLQAFGPLLPELLGGSADLAGSNLTLWKGCQGVQENPAGNYVYYGVREFGMTAIANGVALHGGFIPYVATFLMFMEYARNAVRMSALMKQRVIHVYTHDSIGLGEDGPT
;
A
#
# COMPACT_ATOMS: atom_id res chain seq x y z
N LYS A 1 -7.42 -2.43 -10.54
CA LYS A 1 -8.23 -1.95 -9.41
C LYS A 1 -7.52 -2.00 -8.04
N GLN A 2 -6.28 -2.51 -7.90
CA GLN A 2 -5.62 -2.63 -6.57
C GLN A 2 -4.76 -1.42 -6.14
N SER A 3 -4.82 -0.29 -6.84
CA SER A 3 -3.88 0.83 -6.63
C SER A 3 -3.90 1.39 -5.21
N ILE A 4 -5.07 1.72 -4.66
CA ILE A 4 -5.20 2.26 -3.30
C ILE A 4 -4.93 1.19 -2.20
N TYR A 5 -5.25 -0.08 -2.47
CA TYR A 5 -5.14 -1.15 -1.47
C TYR A 5 -3.69 -1.43 -1.07
N GLN A 6 -2.79 -1.43 -2.04
CA GLN A 6 -1.35 -1.58 -1.79
C GLN A 6 -0.69 -0.24 -1.42
N ALA A 7 -1.22 0.90 -1.90
CA ALA A 7 -0.72 2.24 -1.55
C ALA A 7 -0.76 2.51 -0.03
N VAL A 8 -1.80 2.06 0.66
CA VAL A 8 -1.84 2.13 2.13
C VAL A 8 -0.68 1.35 2.76
N GLY A 9 -0.28 0.21 2.17
CA GLY A 9 0.89 -0.56 2.59
C GLY A 9 2.23 0.15 2.32
N PHE A 10 2.39 0.80 1.17
CA PHE A 10 3.57 1.62 0.87
C PHE A 10 3.72 2.75 1.89
N ALA A 11 2.64 3.50 2.16
CA ALA A 11 2.66 4.61 3.10
C ALA A 11 2.87 4.16 4.56
N LEU A 12 2.33 3.01 4.95
CA LEU A 12 2.61 2.41 6.25
C LEU A 12 4.10 2.02 6.38
N ALA A 13 4.64 1.35 5.38
CA ALA A 13 6.05 0.96 5.37
C ALA A 13 6.97 2.18 5.45
N GLU A 14 6.72 3.22 4.66
CA GLU A 14 7.46 4.49 4.71
C GLU A 14 7.44 5.08 6.13
N LYS A 15 6.25 5.24 6.71
CA LYS A 15 6.08 5.84 8.04
C LYS A 15 6.83 5.04 9.12
N THR A 16 6.76 3.71 9.06
CA THR A 16 7.41 2.84 10.03
C THR A 16 8.93 2.79 9.84
N LEU A 17 9.43 2.70 8.61
CA LEU A 17 10.87 2.78 8.32
C LEU A 17 11.45 4.15 8.72
N ALA A 18 10.75 5.24 8.39
CA ALA A 18 11.13 6.59 8.80
C ALA A 18 11.23 6.69 10.32
N ALA A 19 10.25 6.18 11.06
CA ALA A 19 10.29 6.19 12.52
C ALA A 19 11.40 5.32 13.12
N GLN A 20 11.78 4.22 12.45
CA GLN A 20 12.85 3.33 12.90
C GLN A 20 14.26 3.87 12.60
N PHE A 21 14.45 4.53 11.46
CA PHE A 21 15.79 4.86 10.96
C PHE A 21 16.12 6.34 10.92
N ASN A 22 15.14 7.24 10.72
CA ASN A 22 15.45 8.66 10.72
C ASN A 22 15.93 9.11 12.10
N LYS A 23 16.92 10.00 12.11
CA LYS A 23 17.44 10.64 13.32
C LYS A 23 16.97 12.09 13.35
N GLU A 24 17.24 12.80 14.45
CA GLU A 24 16.85 14.20 14.59
C GLU A 24 17.49 15.08 13.49
N ASP A 25 18.72 14.76 13.12
CA ASP A 25 19.57 15.52 12.19
C ASP A 25 19.58 14.99 10.75
N LEU A 26 19.30 13.70 10.54
CA LEU A 26 19.37 13.05 9.23
C LEU A 26 18.10 12.25 8.92
N LYS A 27 17.44 12.59 7.81
CA LYS A 27 16.25 11.90 7.29
C LYS A 27 16.65 11.13 6.03
N VAL A 28 16.70 9.80 6.14
CA VAL A 28 17.07 8.88 5.04
C VAL A 28 15.86 8.20 4.42
N VAL A 29 14.72 8.18 5.11
CA VAL A 29 13.43 7.72 4.57
C VAL A 29 12.46 8.88 4.63
N ASP A 30 12.15 9.47 3.48
CA ASP A 30 11.23 10.59 3.36
C ASP A 30 10.66 10.70 1.94
N HIS A 31 9.54 10.04 1.69
CA HIS A 31 8.93 10.03 0.36
C HIS A 31 7.40 9.87 0.44
N PHE A 32 6.72 10.34 -0.61
CA PHE A 32 5.27 10.26 -0.71
C PHE A 32 4.82 8.99 -1.43
N THR A 33 3.63 8.53 -1.08
CA THR A 33 2.88 7.54 -1.86
C THR A 33 1.74 8.23 -2.58
N TYR A 34 1.74 8.16 -3.92
CA TYR A 34 0.65 8.64 -4.76
C TYR A 34 -0.10 7.48 -5.38
N CYS A 35 -1.43 7.58 -5.46
CA CYS A 35 -2.22 6.62 -6.21
C CYS A 35 -3.39 7.26 -6.95
N PHE A 36 -3.72 6.73 -8.12
CA PHE A 36 -4.95 7.06 -8.84
C PHE A 36 -5.98 5.97 -8.61
N LEU A 37 -7.24 6.37 -8.51
CA LEU A 37 -8.40 5.49 -8.38
C LEU A 37 -9.60 6.09 -9.10
N GLY A 38 -10.58 5.25 -9.43
CA GLY A 38 -11.86 5.66 -10.01
C GLY A 38 -13.03 5.01 -9.27
N ASP A 39 -14.26 5.19 -9.77
CA ASP A 39 -15.49 4.70 -9.14
C ASP A 39 -15.44 3.21 -8.81
N GLY A 40 -14.95 2.42 -9.77
CA GLY A 40 -14.81 0.97 -9.61
C GLY A 40 -13.87 0.53 -8.50
N CYS A 41 -12.99 1.41 -8.00
CA CYS A 41 -12.19 1.13 -6.81
C CYS A 41 -12.93 1.49 -5.52
N LEU A 42 -13.76 2.54 -5.54
CA LEU A 42 -14.50 3.06 -4.39
C LEU A 42 -15.76 2.27 -4.05
N MET A 43 -16.38 1.65 -5.05
CA MET A 43 -17.48 0.70 -4.86
C MET A 43 -17.04 -0.60 -4.17
N GLU A 44 -15.78 -1.02 -4.36
CA GLU A 44 -15.26 -2.26 -3.78
C GLU A 44 -15.07 -2.13 -2.26
N GLY A 45 -15.59 -3.10 -1.51
CA GLY A 45 -15.59 -3.07 -0.03
C GLY A 45 -14.19 -2.97 0.59
N ILE A 46 -13.17 -3.52 -0.06
CA ILE A 46 -11.77 -3.39 0.38
C ILE A 46 -11.30 -1.92 0.43
N SER A 47 -11.87 -1.00 -0.36
CA SER A 47 -11.56 0.43 -0.24
C SER A 47 -11.99 1.01 1.10
N HIS A 48 -13.15 0.58 1.64
CA HIS A 48 -13.58 0.95 2.97
C HIS A 48 -12.58 0.44 4.03
N GLU A 49 -12.18 -0.83 3.94
CA GLU A 49 -11.24 -1.45 4.88
C GLU A 49 -9.92 -0.66 4.95
N VAL A 50 -9.25 -0.47 3.81
CA VAL A 50 -7.92 0.14 3.78
C VAL A 50 -7.96 1.64 4.06
N CYS A 51 -8.96 2.37 3.56
CA CYS A 51 -9.04 3.82 3.76
C CYS A 51 -9.44 4.15 5.20
N SER A 52 -10.33 3.35 5.82
CA SER A 52 -10.65 3.47 7.24
C SER A 52 -9.41 3.28 8.10
N LEU A 53 -8.60 2.25 7.82
CA LEU A 53 -7.37 2.00 8.57
C LEU A 53 -6.30 3.07 8.32
N ALA A 54 -6.13 3.55 7.08
CA ALA A 54 -5.19 4.61 6.73
C ALA A 54 -5.45 5.91 7.49
N GLY A 55 -6.73 6.26 7.69
CA GLY A 55 -7.11 7.42 8.50
C GLY A 55 -6.77 7.24 9.98
N THR A 56 -7.05 6.05 10.53
CA THR A 56 -6.65 5.69 11.91
C THR A 56 -5.14 5.75 12.10
N LEU A 57 -4.37 5.30 11.10
CA LEU A 57 -2.91 5.32 11.11
C LEU A 57 -2.31 6.68 10.78
N GLN A 58 -3.12 7.69 10.44
CA GLN A 58 -2.65 9.06 10.13
C GLN A 58 -1.53 9.06 9.09
N LEU A 59 -1.77 8.45 7.92
CA LEU A 59 -0.79 8.32 6.85
C LEU A 59 -0.69 9.61 6.01
N GLY A 60 -0.13 10.67 6.57
CA GLY A 60 -0.04 12.01 5.95
C GLY A 60 0.71 12.09 4.61
N LYS A 61 1.53 11.09 4.28
CA LYS A 61 2.25 11.01 3.00
C LYS A 61 1.51 10.18 1.93
N LEU A 62 0.29 9.73 2.21
CA LEU A 62 -0.58 9.07 1.25
C LEU A 62 -1.51 10.11 0.61
N ILE A 63 -1.35 10.33 -0.70
CA ILE A 63 -2.18 11.24 -1.48
C ILE A 63 -2.82 10.47 -2.63
N ALA A 64 -4.14 10.40 -2.61
CA ALA A 64 -4.96 9.70 -3.57
C ALA A 64 -5.66 10.69 -4.51
N TYR A 65 -5.64 10.43 -5.82
CA TYR A 65 -6.40 11.20 -6.80
C TYR A 65 -7.56 10.34 -7.30
N TYR A 66 -8.77 10.80 -7.02
CA TYR A 66 -9.99 10.15 -7.47
C TYR A 66 -10.45 10.78 -8.78
N ASP A 67 -10.44 9.98 -9.85
CA ASP A 67 -11.02 10.29 -11.15
C ASP A 67 -12.55 10.23 -11.07
N ASP A 68 -13.17 11.32 -10.62
CA ASP A 68 -14.63 11.52 -10.55
C ASP A 68 -15.18 11.87 -11.95
N ASN A 69 -15.23 10.86 -12.82
CA ASN A 69 -15.70 11.03 -14.20
C ASN A 69 -17.19 10.70 -14.39
N GLY A 70 -17.82 10.05 -13.41
CA GLY A 70 -19.25 9.71 -13.42
C GLY A 70 -19.65 8.51 -14.28
N ILE A 71 -18.68 7.75 -14.81
CA ILE A 71 -18.89 6.64 -15.74
C ILE A 71 -18.24 5.37 -15.21
N SER A 72 -18.96 4.26 -15.29
CA SER A 72 -18.42 2.91 -15.17
C SER A 72 -18.74 2.08 -16.42
N ILE A 73 -18.48 0.78 -16.39
CA ILE A 73 -18.66 -0.08 -17.57
C ILE A 73 -20.12 -0.10 -18.04
N ASP A 74 -21.07 -0.11 -17.10
CA ASP A 74 -22.50 -0.20 -17.42
C ASP A 74 -23.12 1.17 -17.75
N GLY A 75 -22.33 2.25 -17.81
CA GLY A 75 -22.78 3.61 -18.10
C GLY A 75 -22.60 4.57 -16.92
N GLU A 76 -23.50 5.56 -16.84
CA GLU A 76 -23.56 6.58 -15.78
C GLU A 76 -23.78 5.95 -14.40
N VAL A 77 -22.93 6.31 -13.43
CA VAL A 77 -22.84 5.59 -12.15
C VAL A 77 -24.03 5.82 -11.21
N GLU A 78 -24.82 6.88 -11.39
CA GLU A 78 -25.87 7.31 -10.45
C GLU A 78 -26.90 6.21 -10.12
N GLY A 79 -27.10 5.26 -11.04
CA GLY A 79 -28.01 4.13 -10.87
C GLY A 79 -27.57 3.06 -9.85
N TRP A 80 -26.27 2.99 -9.52
CA TRP A 80 -25.71 1.96 -8.62
C TRP A 80 -24.62 2.46 -7.67
N PHE A 81 -24.15 3.70 -7.84
CA PHE A 81 -23.18 4.34 -6.97
C PHE A 81 -23.55 5.82 -6.78
N SER A 82 -24.10 6.11 -5.60
CA SER A 82 -24.61 7.43 -5.21
C SER A 82 -24.12 7.86 -3.82
N ASP A 83 -22.99 7.28 -3.37
CA ASP A 83 -22.33 7.68 -2.13
C ASP A 83 -21.94 9.16 -2.18
N ASP A 84 -22.15 9.88 -1.07
CA ASP A 84 -21.37 11.08 -0.80
C ASP A 84 -19.94 10.67 -0.44
N THR A 85 -19.10 10.57 -1.48
CA THR A 85 -17.70 10.14 -1.33
C THR A 85 -16.89 11.12 -0.49
N GLU A 86 -17.21 12.40 -0.54
CA GLU A 86 -16.52 13.41 0.27
C GLU A 86 -16.81 13.18 1.76
N GLU A 87 -18.08 13.04 2.14
CA GLU A 87 -18.46 12.77 3.52
C GLU A 87 -17.97 11.41 4.00
N ARG A 88 -17.99 10.38 3.14
CA ARG A 88 -17.41 9.07 3.44
C ARG A 88 -15.93 9.17 3.81
N PHE A 89 -15.11 9.88 3.03
CA PHE A 89 -13.69 10.02 3.34
C PHE A 89 -13.40 10.93 4.53
N LYS A 90 -14.18 12.00 4.73
CA LYS A 90 -14.13 12.79 5.96
C LYS A 90 -14.41 11.93 7.19
N SER A 91 -15.37 11.01 7.11
CA SER A 91 -15.71 10.08 8.20
C SER A 91 -14.57 9.12 8.56
N TYR A 92 -13.68 8.82 7.61
CA TYR A 92 -12.46 8.05 7.86
C TYR A 92 -11.33 8.88 8.46
N GLY A 93 -11.47 10.20 8.56
CA GLY A 93 -10.43 11.11 9.04
C GLY A 93 -9.44 11.56 7.96
N TRP A 94 -9.83 11.53 6.69
CA TRP A 94 -9.00 12.03 5.58
C TRP A 94 -9.16 13.54 5.39
N GLN A 95 -8.13 14.19 4.83
CA GLN A 95 -8.33 15.47 4.15
C GLN A 95 -9.00 15.20 2.81
N VAL A 96 -10.04 15.98 2.47
CA VAL A 96 -10.73 15.87 1.19
C VAL A 96 -10.64 17.21 0.48
N LEU A 97 -10.11 17.19 -0.74
CA LEU A 97 -10.01 18.34 -1.63
C LEU A 97 -10.78 18.06 -2.91
N ARG A 98 -11.30 19.09 -3.57
CA ARG A 98 -12.01 18.96 -4.85
C ARG A 98 -11.48 19.95 -5.85
N VAL A 99 -11.26 19.49 -7.08
CA VAL A 99 -10.71 20.31 -8.18
C VAL A 99 -11.37 19.98 -9.49
N ASP A 100 -11.31 20.92 -10.43
CA ASP A 100 -11.45 20.60 -11.86
C ASP A 100 -10.23 19.77 -12.27
N GLY A 101 -10.46 18.54 -12.72
CA GLY A 101 -9.41 17.61 -13.13
C GLY A 101 -8.76 17.94 -14.47
N HIS A 102 -9.21 19.00 -15.15
CA HIS A 102 -8.62 19.51 -16.39
C HIS A 102 -7.94 20.88 -16.22
N ASP A 103 -7.91 21.42 -15.00
CA ASP A 103 -7.16 22.61 -14.63
C ASP A 103 -5.84 22.23 -13.93
N ALA A 104 -4.73 22.38 -14.65
CA ALA A 104 -3.40 22.02 -14.17
C ALA A 104 -2.95 22.83 -12.94
N ASP A 105 -3.40 24.08 -12.79
CA ASP A 105 -3.03 24.92 -11.65
C ASP A 105 -3.88 24.57 -10.42
N ALA A 106 -5.16 24.23 -10.61
CA ALA A 106 -6.01 23.71 -9.54
C ALA A 106 -5.46 22.40 -8.96
N ILE A 107 -5.08 21.44 -9.81
CA ILE A 107 -4.46 20.16 -9.39
C ILE A 107 -3.15 20.41 -8.65
N ARG A 108 -2.32 21.33 -9.16
CA ARG A 108 -1.04 21.69 -8.53
C ARG A 108 -1.26 22.27 -7.14
N GLN A 109 -2.19 23.22 -6.99
CA GLN A 109 -2.49 23.85 -5.71
C GLN A 109 -3.04 22.83 -4.70
N ALA A 110 -3.96 21.96 -5.11
CA ALA A 110 -4.47 20.90 -4.26
C ALA A 110 -3.38 19.90 -3.86
N THR A 111 -2.43 19.59 -4.75
CA THR A 111 -1.30 18.72 -4.43
C THR A 111 -0.35 19.38 -3.43
N VAL A 112 -0.12 20.70 -3.52
CA VAL A 112 0.66 21.46 -2.54
C VAL A 112 -0.03 21.46 -1.18
N GLU A 113 -1.34 21.68 -1.15
CA GLU A 113 -2.15 21.64 0.07
C GLU A 113 -2.15 20.24 0.71
N ALA A 114 -2.30 19.19 -0.11
CA ALA A 114 -2.25 17.80 0.34
C ALA A 114 -0.90 17.45 0.99
N LYS A 115 0.21 17.93 0.42
CA LYS A 115 1.55 17.74 0.99
C LYS A 115 1.77 18.48 2.31
N ALA A 116 1.03 19.56 2.54
CA ALA A 116 1.16 20.36 3.76
C ALA A 116 0.41 19.74 4.94
N GLU A 117 -0.62 18.94 4.69
CA GLU A 117 -1.27 18.11 5.71
C GLU A 117 -0.39 16.89 6.00
N THR A 118 0.05 16.75 7.24
CA THR A 118 1.01 15.71 7.66
C THR A 118 0.38 14.68 8.60
N GLN A 119 -0.83 14.94 9.09
CA GLN A 119 -1.51 14.13 10.09
C GLN A 119 -2.68 13.32 9.50
N LYS A 120 -3.05 13.56 8.24
CA LYS A 120 -4.15 12.85 7.57
C LYS A 120 -3.74 12.44 6.17
N PRO A 121 -4.10 11.22 5.72
CA PRO A 121 -4.07 10.95 4.28
C PRO A 121 -5.04 11.89 3.54
N THR A 122 -4.73 12.18 2.28
CA THR A 122 -5.52 13.11 1.46
C THR A 122 -6.12 12.40 0.25
N ILE A 123 -7.40 12.68 -0.02
CA ILE A 123 -8.04 12.36 -1.29
C ILE A 123 -8.35 13.67 -2.02
N ILE A 124 -7.91 13.76 -3.26
CA ILE A 124 -8.20 14.85 -4.18
C ILE A 124 -9.21 14.32 -5.19
N ILE A 125 -10.45 14.79 -5.07
CA ILE A 125 -11.56 14.47 -5.96
C ILE A 125 -11.42 15.35 -7.20
N CYS A 126 -10.95 14.76 -8.29
CA CYS A 126 -10.76 15.42 -9.57
C CYS A 126 -11.99 15.19 -10.44
N LYS A 127 -12.80 16.23 -10.67
CA LYS A 127 -13.90 16.12 -11.64
C LYS A 127 -13.31 16.09 -13.04
N THR A 128 -13.49 14.99 -13.75
CA THR A 128 -12.95 14.82 -15.11
C THR A 128 -14.06 14.44 -16.09
N ILE A 129 -13.67 14.29 -17.36
CA ILE A 129 -14.51 13.79 -18.44
C ILE A 129 -13.75 12.61 -19.02
N ILE A 130 -14.31 11.39 -18.90
CA ILE A 130 -13.68 10.21 -19.47
C ILE A 130 -13.54 10.39 -21.00
N GLY A 131 -12.38 10.04 -21.54
CA GLY A 131 -12.12 10.20 -22.97
C GLY A 131 -12.11 11.64 -23.49
N LEU A 132 -11.85 12.64 -22.62
CA LEU A 132 -11.78 14.06 -23.01
C LEU A 132 -11.03 14.25 -24.33
N GLY A 133 -11.65 15.02 -25.23
CA GLY A 133 -11.12 15.32 -26.56
C GLY A 133 -11.76 14.49 -27.67
N SER A 134 -12.34 13.32 -27.35
CA SER A 134 -13.08 12.50 -28.32
C SER A 134 -14.48 13.09 -28.56
N PRO A 135 -14.77 13.69 -29.73
CA PRO A 135 -16.00 14.45 -29.91
C PRO A 135 -17.27 13.60 -29.77
N ASN A 136 -17.22 12.31 -30.14
CA ASN A 136 -18.41 11.45 -30.14
C ASN A 136 -18.49 10.52 -28.92
N LYS A 137 -17.36 10.25 -28.25
CA LYS A 137 -17.26 9.26 -27.15
C LYS A 137 -16.86 9.82 -25.78
N GLN A 138 -16.38 11.07 -25.69
CA GLN A 138 -16.09 11.64 -24.37
C GLN A 138 -17.34 11.66 -23.50
N GLY A 139 -17.18 11.40 -22.19
CA GLY A 139 -18.27 11.34 -21.23
C GLY A 139 -19.16 10.10 -21.33
N LYS A 140 -18.75 9.07 -22.09
CA LYS A 140 -19.53 7.83 -22.28
C LYS A 140 -18.69 6.59 -21.98
N GLU A 141 -19.36 5.52 -21.56
CA GLU A 141 -18.78 4.20 -21.29
C GLU A 141 -18.08 3.57 -22.50
N ASP A 142 -18.50 3.94 -23.72
CA ASP A 142 -17.93 3.47 -24.99
C ASP A 142 -16.43 3.74 -25.15
N CYS A 143 -15.85 4.68 -24.38
CA CYS A 143 -14.41 4.96 -24.39
C CYS A 143 -13.62 4.24 -23.27
N HIS A 144 -14.28 3.46 -22.40
CA HIS A 144 -13.65 2.82 -21.24
C HIS A 144 -12.70 1.67 -21.62
N GLY A 145 -13.18 0.72 -22.44
CA GLY A 145 -12.52 -0.58 -22.62
C GLY A 145 -12.24 -0.97 -24.07
N ALA A 146 -12.56 -0.10 -25.03
CA ALA A 146 -12.41 -0.37 -26.45
C ALA A 146 -11.62 0.73 -27.16
N PRO A 147 -10.84 0.41 -28.22
CA PRO A 147 -10.23 1.42 -29.06
C PRO A 147 -11.27 2.41 -29.60
N LEU A 148 -10.93 3.70 -29.66
CA LEU A 148 -11.84 4.73 -30.17
C LEU A 148 -12.27 4.46 -31.63
N GLY A 149 -11.36 3.93 -32.45
CA GLY A 149 -11.54 3.74 -33.89
C GLY A 149 -10.78 4.80 -34.69
N LYS A 150 -10.41 4.49 -35.94
CA LYS A 150 -9.54 5.37 -36.74
C LYS A 150 -10.16 6.76 -36.98
N ASP A 151 -11.43 6.81 -37.35
CA ASP A 151 -12.12 8.06 -37.64
C ASP A 151 -12.24 8.92 -36.37
N GLU A 152 -12.61 8.30 -35.25
CA GLU A 152 -12.70 9.00 -33.96
C GLU A 152 -11.34 9.52 -33.47
N ILE A 153 -10.26 8.77 -33.71
CA ILE A 153 -8.91 9.19 -33.40
C ILE A 153 -8.51 10.43 -34.21
N THR A 154 -8.87 10.49 -35.50
CA THR A 154 -8.63 11.68 -36.34
C THR A 154 -9.37 12.90 -35.78
N LEU A 155 -10.66 12.74 -35.46
CA LEU A 155 -11.46 13.81 -34.87
C LEU A 155 -10.93 14.25 -33.49
N THR A 156 -10.44 13.30 -32.69
CA THR A 156 -9.83 13.59 -31.38
C THR A 156 -8.55 14.42 -31.53
N ARG A 157 -7.70 14.08 -32.51
CA ARG A 157 -6.50 14.86 -32.84
C ARG A 157 -6.85 16.29 -33.26
N GLU A 158 -7.83 16.44 -34.13
CA GLU A 158 -8.32 17.77 -34.56
C GLU A 158 -8.83 18.59 -33.39
N ALA A 159 -9.65 17.99 -32.51
CA ALA A 159 -10.20 18.65 -31.32
C ALA A 159 -9.13 19.08 -30.30
N LEU A 160 -8.08 18.28 -30.13
CA LEU A 160 -6.96 18.58 -29.23
C LEU A 160 -5.88 19.46 -29.86
N GLY A 161 -5.98 19.76 -31.17
CA GLY A 161 -4.92 20.43 -31.92
C GLY A 161 -3.62 19.62 -32.05
N TRP A 162 -3.70 18.29 -31.90
CA TRP A 162 -2.55 17.39 -32.00
C TRP A 162 -2.31 16.98 -33.45
N THR A 163 -1.27 17.54 -34.07
CA THR A 163 -0.99 17.37 -35.50
C THR A 163 0.01 16.25 -35.81
N GLU A 164 0.64 15.66 -34.80
CA GLU A 164 1.67 14.64 -34.99
C GLU A 164 1.08 13.25 -35.28
N GLU A 165 1.84 12.48 -36.05
CA GLU A 165 1.51 11.09 -36.39
C GLU A 165 1.49 10.16 -35.16
N ALA A 166 0.97 8.94 -35.33
CA ALA A 166 0.97 7.95 -34.26
C ALA A 166 2.40 7.63 -33.82
N PHE A 167 2.64 7.67 -32.50
CA PHE A 167 3.94 7.43 -31.88
C PHE A 167 5.05 8.43 -32.23
N VAL A 168 4.70 9.57 -32.84
CA VAL A 168 5.61 10.72 -32.99
C VAL A 168 5.38 11.67 -31.83
N ILE A 169 6.43 11.97 -31.08
CA ILE A 169 6.41 12.91 -29.96
C ILE A 169 7.44 14.01 -30.26
N PRO A 170 7.03 15.29 -30.31
CA PRO A 170 7.92 16.41 -30.56
C PRO A 170 9.06 16.52 -29.54
N ALA A 171 10.19 17.07 -29.98
CA ALA A 171 11.39 17.17 -29.15
C ALA A 171 11.21 18.10 -27.95
N ASP A 172 10.43 19.18 -28.08
CA ASP A 172 10.09 20.11 -27.01
C ASP A 172 9.17 19.46 -25.97
N VAL A 173 8.20 18.65 -26.39
CA VAL A 173 7.37 17.83 -25.48
C VAL A 173 8.26 16.85 -24.71
N TYR A 174 9.13 16.09 -25.39
CA TYR A 174 10.09 15.20 -24.71
C TYR A 174 10.98 15.95 -23.72
N ALA A 175 11.52 17.11 -24.11
CA ALA A 175 12.39 17.92 -23.25
C ALA A 175 11.64 18.44 -22.01
N ALA A 176 10.36 18.80 -22.14
CA ALA A 176 9.52 19.23 -21.03
C ALA A 176 9.18 18.10 -20.04
N TRP A 177 9.11 16.84 -20.53
CA TRP A 177 8.81 15.66 -19.73
C TRP A 177 10.04 14.92 -19.19
N ASP A 178 11.25 15.23 -19.69
CA ASP A 178 12.47 14.54 -19.27
C ASP A 178 12.77 14.81 -17.80
N ALA A 179 12.75 13.73 -17.00
CA ALA A 179 13.04 13.80 -15.57
C ALA A 179 14.44 13.28 -15.22
N LYS A 180 15.31 12.98 -16.20
CA LYS A 180 16.60 12.33 -15.92
C LYS A 180 17.52 13.23 -15.10
N ALA A 181 17.66 14.49 -15.50
CA ALA A 181 18.51 15.45 -14.78
C ALA A 181 17.99 15.69 -13.35
N LYS A 182 16.68 15.96 -13.21
CA LYS A 182 16.03 16.17 -11.91
C LYS A 182 16.11 14.93 -11.00
N GLY A 183 15.93 13.74 -11.55
CA GLY A 183 16.04 12.48 -10.84
C GLY A 183 17.46 12.24 -10.34
N ASN A 184 18.46 12.39 -11.21
CA ASN A 184 19.87 12.26 -10.85
C ASN A 184 20.29 13.26 -9.77
N GLU A 185 19.80 14.50 -9.83
CA GLU A 185 20.08 15.52 -8.81
C GLU A 185 19.47 15.14 -7.46
N ALA A 186 18.20 14.72 -7.44
CA ALA A 186 17.52 14.31 -6.21
C ALA A 186 18.17 13.06 -5.59
N GLU A 187 18.53 12.07 -6.40
CA GLU A 187 19.20 10.85 -5.93
C GLU A 187 20.62 11.13 -5.45
N ALA A 188 21.39 11.99 -6.15
CA ALA A 188 22.73 12.39 -5.71
C ALA A 188 22.66 13.15 -4.37
N ALA A 189 21.68 14.04 -4.19
CA ALA A 189 21.46 14.72 -2.93
C ALA A 189 21.11 13.74 -1.80
N TRP A 190 20.25 12.76 -2.07
CA TRP A 190 19.93 11.71 -1.10
C TRP A 190 21.15 10.84 -0.76
N ASN A 191 21.97 10.48 -1.74
CA ASN A 191 23.19 9.70 -1.55
C ASN A 191 24.19 10.41 -0.63
N GLU A 192 24.31 11.73 -0.73
CA GLU A 192 25.14 12.53 0.18
C GLU A 192 24.58 12.50 1.62
N VAL A 193 23.27 12.67 1.81
CA VAL A 193 22.62 12.53 3.12
C VAL A 193 22.83 11.11 3.69
N PHE A 194 22.71 10.09 2.85
CA PHE A 194 22.91 8.71 3.24
C PHE A 194 24.38 8.40 3.60
N ALA A 195 25.34 8.98 2.89
CA ALA A 195 26.76 8.85 3.23
C ALA A 195 27.07 9.46 4.62
N GLN A 196 26.51 10.63 4.91
CA GLN A 196 26.60 11.25 6.24
C GLN A 196 25.93 10.37 7.31
N TYR A 197 24.76 9.80 7.00
CA TYR A 197 24.04 8.89 7.87
C TYR A 197 24.86 7.65 8.18
N GLN A 198 25.49 7.04 7.17
CA GLN A 198 26.35 5.87 7.34
C GLN A 198 27.61 6.17 8.16
N ALA A 199 28.20 7.35 7.99
CA ALA A 199 29.36 7.76 8.80
C ALA A 199 29.01 7.95 10.27
N LYS A 200 27.81 8.47 10.58
CA LYS A 200 27.38 8.80 11.95
C LYS A 200 26.64 7.65 12.66
N TYR A 201 25.88 6.87 11.92
CA TYR A 201 25.01 5.77 12.38
C TYR A 201 25.31 4.47 11.61
N PRO A 202 26.55 3.96 11.67
CA PRO A 202 26.99 2.85 10.81
C PRO A 202 26.19 1.56 11.02
N THR A 203 25.75 1.28 12.25
CA THR A 203 24.94 0.09 12.56
C THR A 203 23.56 0.19 11.93
N GLU A 204 22.86 1.31 12.12
CA GLU A 204 21.54 1.53 11.54
C GLU A 204 21.57 1.62 10.02
N ALA A 205 22.62 2.21 9.43
CA ALA A 205 22.80 2.25 7.98
C ALA A 205 22.99 0.86 7.38
N ALA A 206 23.84 0.04 7.99
CA ALA A 206 24.04 -1.35 7.56
C ALA A 206 22.74 -2.15 7.66
N GLU A 207 21.98 -1.95 8.74
CA GLU A 207 20.71 -2.63 8.97
C GLU A 207 19.62 -2.18 7.98
N LEU A 208 19.55 -0.88 7.67
CA LEU A 208 18.63 -0.36 6.65
C LEU A 208 18.92 -0.96 5.27
N LEU A 209 20.19 -0.96 4.86
CA LEU A 209 20.62 -1.52 3.57
C LEU A 209 20.32 -3.02 3.48
N ARG A 210 20.61 -3.80 4.54
CA ARG A 210 20.29 -5.22 4.60
C ARG A 210 18.79 -5.46 4.40
N ARG A 211 17.96 -4.71 5.13
CA ARG A 211 16.50 -4.86 5.10
C ARG A 211 15.90 -4.45 3.76
N ILE A 212 16.37 -3.37 3.14
CA ILE A 212 15.92 -2.93 1.81
C ILE A 212 16.33 -3.94 0.74
N SER A 213 17.52 -4.54 0.87
CA SER A 213 18.00 -5.60 -0.05
C SER A 213 17.24 -6.92 0.12
N GLY A 214 16.49 -7.09 1.22
CA GLY A 214 15.69 -8.28 1.52
C GLY A 214 16.49 -9.44 2.12
N ASP A 215 17.78 -9.25 2.35
CA ASP A 215 18.68 -10.23 2.96
C ASP A 215 18.29 -10.48 4.43
N LEU A 216 18.45 -11.71 4.90
CA LEU A 216 18.29 -12.06 6.31
C LEU A 216 19.59 -11.78 7.09
N PRO A 217 19.54 -11.64 8.43
CA PRO A 217 20.76 -11.56 9.22
C PRO A 217 21.63 -12.80 9.00
N ALA A 218 22.96 -12.63 8.92
CA ALA A 218 23.89 -13.71 8.57
C ALA A 218 23.75 -14.96 9.45
N GLU A 219 23.52 -14.76 10.75
CA GLU A 219 23.39 -15.84 11.73
C GLU A 219 21.97 -16.43 11.82
N PHE A 220 21.00 -15.91 11.07
CA PHE A 220 19.60 -16.30 11.20
C PHE A 220 19.40 -17.79 10.94
N SER A 221 19.96 -18.34 9.86
CA SER A 221 19.79 -19.76 9.51
C SER A 221 20.34 -20.69 10.59
N ALA A 222 21.53 -20.40 11.13
CA ALA A 222 22.14 -21.20 12.19
C ALA A 222 21.32 -21.18 13.49
N GLN A 223 20.77 -20.01 13.85
CA GLN A 223 19.91 -19.85 15.02
C GLN A 223 18.54 -20.50 14.84
N ALA A 224 17.95 -20.41 13.64
CA ALA A 224 16.71 -21.10 13.30
C ALA A 224 16.88 -22.62 13.40
N ASP A 225 17.97 -23.18 12.85
CA ASP A 225 18.26 -24.60 12.95
C ASP A 225 18.49 -25.07 14.40
N ALA A 226 19.13 -24.22 15.23
CA ALA A 226 19.30 -24.51 16.65
C ALA A 226 17.94 -24.56 17.38
N PHE A 227 17.06 -23.58 17.12
CA PHE A 227 15.71 -23.56 17.68
C PHE A 227 14.87 -24.78 17.25
N ILE A 228 14.98 -25.21 15.98
CA ILE A 228 14.32 -26.41 15.49
C ILE A 228 14.82 -27.66 16.23
N ARG A 229 16.14 -27.82 16.40
CA ARG A 229 16.73 -28.94 17.15
C ARG A 229 16.26 -28.97 18.61
N GLU A 230 16.25 -27.81 19.27
CA GLU A 230 15.78 -27.68 20.65
C GLU A 230 14.30 -28.05 20.77
N THR A 231 13.46 -27.56 19.85
CA THR A 231 12.02 -27.85 19.81
C THR A 231 11.78 -29.35 19.66
N ASN A 232 12.52 -30.00 18.75
CA ASN A 232 12.44 -31.45 18.56
C ASN A 232 12.89 -32.24 19.80
N ALA A 233 13.94 -31.78 20.48
CA ALA A 233 14.43 -32.43 21.71
C ALA A 233 13.45 -32.29 22.89
N LYS A 234 12.74 -31.16 22.99
CA LYS A 234 11.70 -30.94 24.02
C LYS A 234 10.47 -31.82 23.81
N ALA A 235 10.12 -32.12 22.56
CA ALA A 235 9.01 -33.00 22.18
C ALA A 235 7.68 -32.66 22.88
N GLU A 236 7.40 -31.36 23.06
CA GLU A 236 6.17 -30.89 23.72
C GLU A 236 4.93 -31.14 22.85
N THR A 237 3.83 -31.52 23.48
CA THR A 237 2.52 -31.63 22.82
C THR A 237 1.78 -30.30 22.93
N VAL A 238 1.79 -29.51 21.86
CA VAL A 238 1.11 -28.21 21.77
C VAL A 238 0.36 -28.09 20.45
N ALA A 239 -0.68 -27.25 20.41
CA ALA A 239 -1.32 -26.90 19.14
C ALA A 239 -0.33 -26.17 18.22
N THR A 240 -0.43 -26.37 16.90
CA THR A 240 0.47 -25.74 15.91
C THR A 240 0.41 -24.21 15.93
N ARG A 241 -0.75 -23.60 16.25
CA ARG A 241 -0.85 -22.14 16.50
C ARG A 241 0.05 -21.68 17.66
N LYS A 242 0.20 -22.49 18.70
CA LYS A 242 1.09 -22.19 19.83
C LYS A 242 2.55 -22.41 19.45
N ALA A 243 2.85 -23.44 18.65
CA ALA A 243 4.18 -23.61 18.07
C ALA A 243 4.57 -22.44 17.14
N SER A 244 3.62 -21.90 16.36
CA SER A 244 3.81 -20.67 15.57
C SER A 244 4.16 -19.48 16.47
N GLN A 245 3.43 -19.26 17.57
CA GLN A 245 3.77 -18.22 18.54
C GLN A 245 5.15 -18.42 19.15
N ASN A 246 5.51 -19.65 19.52
CA ASN A 246 6.84 -19.96 20.05
C ASN A 246 7.94 -19.63 19.02
N THR A 247 7.66 -19.85 17.73
CA THR A 247 8.55 -19.45 16.62
C THR A 247 8.67 -17.93 16.53
N LEU A 248 7.57 -17.18 16.66
CA LEU A 248 7.61 -15.71 16.72
C LEU A 248 8.41 -15.21 17.93
N GLN A 249 8.32 -15.88 19.09
CA GLN A 249 9.13 -15.54 20.26
C GLN A 249 10.62 -15.77 20.03
N ALA A 250 10.98 -16.80 19.25
CA ALA A 250 12.37 -17.09 18.91
C ALA A 250 12.91 -16.16 17.81
N PHE A 251 12.14 -15.90 16.76
CA PHE A 251 12.60 -15.18 15.58
C PHE A 251 12.37 -13.67 15.65
N GLY A 252 11.39 -13.20 16.42
CA GLY A 252 11.11 -11.77 16.63
C GLY A 252 12.34 -10.95 17.02
N PRO A 253 13.13 -11.38 18.03
CA PRO A 253 14.37 -10.71 18.40
C PRO A 253 15.48 -10.74 17.33
N LEU A 254 15.40 -11.68 16.38
CA LEU A 254 16.41 -11.87 15.32
C LEU A 254 16.07 -11.11 14.06
N LEU A 255 14.78 -10.88 13.80
CA LEU A 255 14.26 -10.29 12.57
C LEU A 255 13.57 -8.96 12.88
N PRO A 256 14.32 -7.85 13.07
CA PRO A 256 13.74 -6.52 13.29
C PRO A 256 12.89 -6.04 12.10
N GLU A 257 13.01 -6.67 10.92
CA GLU A 257 12.19 -6.41 9.75
C GLU A 257 10.80 -7.06 9.79
N LEU A 258 10.46 -7.87 10.80
CA LEU A 258 9.08 -8.39 10.90
C LEU A 258 8.10 -7.24 11.13
N LEU A 259 7.09 -7.13 10.27
CA LEU A 259 5.94 -6.25 10.47
C LEU A 259 4.67 -7.11 10.48
N GLY A 260 4.25 -7.48 11.68
CA GLY A 260 3.19 -8.45 11.91
C GLY A 260 1.80 -7.86 12.03
N GLY A 261 0.79 -8.71 11.98
CA GLY A 261 -0.54 -8.35 12.44
C GLY A 261 -1.56 -9.46 12.31
N SER A 262 -2.74 -9.20 12.84
CA SER A 262 -3.90 -10.08 12.76
C SER A 262 -5.17 -9.27 12.55
N ALA A 263 -6.11 -9.84 11.81
CA ALA A 263 -7.44 -9.28 11.61
C ALA A 263 -8.31 -9.52 12.86
N ASP A 264 -8.08 -8.72 13.91
CA ASP A 264 -8.79 -8.76 15.21
C ASP A 264 -8.72 -10.09 16.00
N LEU A 265 -7.84 -11.00 15.58
CA LEU A 265 -7.73 -12.36 16.13
C LEU A 265 -6.37 -12.60 16.80
N ALA A 266 -5.69 -11.56 17.28
CA ALA A 266 -4.32 -11.66 17.79
C ALA A 266 -4.17 -12.71 18.91
N GLY A 267 -5.13 -12.75 19.84
CA GLY A 267 -5.16 -13.74 20.93
C GLY A 267 -5.50 -15.16 20.49
N SER A 268 -6.29 -15.31 19.42
CA SER A 268 -6.73 -16.63 18.92
C SER A 268 -5.72 -17.24 17.94
N ASN A 269 -5.12 -16.41 17.10
CA ASN A 269 -4.06 -16.77 16.16
C ASN A 269 -2.68 -16.85 16.83
N LEU A 270 -2.53 -16.23 18.01
CA LEU A 270 -1.30 -16.17 18.81
C LEU A 270 -0.14 -15.49 18.07
N THR A 271 -0.40 -14.31 17.51
CA THR A 271 0.52 -13.56 16.65
C THR A 271 1.36 -12.53 17.38
N LEU A 272 1.09 -12.29 18.66
CA LEU A 272 1.86 -11.41 19.53
C LEU A 272 2.99 -12.20 20.20
N TRP A 273 4.20 -11.62 20.14
CA TRP A 273 5.38 -12.04 20.90
C TRP A 273 5.82 -10.91 21.85
N LYS A 274 6.76 -11.17 22.75
CA LYS A 274 7.06 -10.26 23.88
C LYS A 274 7.50 -8.85 23.45
N GLY A 275 8.12 -8.71 22.28
CA GLY A 275 8.60 -7.43 21.75
C GLY A 275 7.68 -6.80 20.70
N CYS A 276 6.45 -7.29 20.54
CA CYS A 276 5.47 -6.62 19.68
C CYS A 276 5.13 -5.23 20.21
N GLN A 277 5.13 -4.24 19.32
CA GLN A 277 4.68 -2.88 19.59
C GLN A 277 3.76 -2.42 18.45
N GLY A 278 2.56 -1.96 18.80
CA GLY A 278 1.56 -1.51 17.84
C GLY A 278 1.97 -0.23 17.12
N VAL A 279 1.95 -0.21 15.79
CA VAL A 279 2.28 0.98 14.98
C VAL A 279 1.32 2.15 15.20
N GLN A 280 0.12 1.87 15.70
CA GLN A 280 -0.89 2.86 16.10
C GLN A 280 -0.42 3.73 17.27
N GLU A 281 0.35 3.16 18.21
CA GLU A 281 0.83 3.85 19.42
C GLU A 281 2.29 4.28 19.28
N ASN A 282 3.11 3.44 18.66
CA ASN A 282 4.50 3.72 18.36
C ASN A 282 4.75 3.55 16.86
N PRO A 283 4.91 4.63 16.07
CA PRO A 283 5.19 4.53 14.64
C PRO A 283 6.42 3.68 14.28
N ALA A 284 7.39 3.53 15.19
CA ALA A 284 8.57 2.67 15.01
C ALA A 284 8.31 1.19 15.38
N GLY A 285 7.07 0.84 15.73
CA GLY A 285 6.65 -0.50 16.10
C GLY A 285 6.76 -1.53 14.97
N ASN A 286 6.27 -2.74 15.26
CA ASN A 286 6.45 -3.92 14.41
C ASN A 286 5.18 -4.79 14.36
N TYR A 287 4.05 -4.26 14.83
CA TYR A 287 2.77 -4.94 14.84
C TYR A 287 1.64 -4.01 14.42
N VAL A 288 0.70 -4.50 13.63
CA VAL A 288 -0.45 -3.78 13.10
C VAL A 288 -1.72 -4.46 13.58
N TYR A 289 -2.53 -3.73 14.34
CA TYR A 289 -3.91 -4.13 14.62
C TYR A 289 -4.80 -3.77 13.43
N TYR A 290 -5.07 -4.74 12.56
CA TYR A 290 -5.80 -4.51 11.31
C TYR A 290 -7.32 -4.32 11.50
N GLY A 291 -7.88 -4.80 12.61
CA GLY A 291 -9.33 -4.97 12.77
C GLY A 291 -9.88 -6.07 11.85
N VAL A 292 -11.20 -6.23 11.78
CA VAL A 292 -11.87 -7.26 10.96
C VAL A 292 -11.84 -6.86 9.48
N ARG A 293 -10.68 -7.03 8.85
CA ARG A 293 -10.33 -6.49 7.53
C ARG A 293 -9.38 -7.44 6.78
N GLU A 294 -9.76 -8.69 6.58
CA GLU A 294 -8.86 -9.73 6.04
C GLU A 294 -8.32 -9.38 4.65
N PHE A 295 -9.19 -8.85 3.77
CA PHE A 295 -8.81 -8.53 2.40
C PHE A 295 -7.91 -7.31 2.36
N GLY A 296 -8.27 -6.25 3.08
CA GLY A 296 -7.46 -5.05 3.27
C GLY A 296 -6.12 -5.35 3.93
N MET A 297 -6.10 -6.12 5.01
CA MET A 297 -4.88 -6.59 5.69
C MET A 297 -3.91 -7.25 4.71
N THR A 298 -4.41 -8.19 3.92
CA THR A 298 -3.56 -8.97 3.01
C THR A 298 -3.06 -8.10 1.84
N ALA A 299 -3.89 -7.18 1.32
CA ALA A 299 -3.45 -6.25 0.28
C ALA A 299 -2.46 -5.19 0.79
N ILE A 300 -2.66 -4.68 2.01
CA ILE A 300 -1.72 -3.77 2.68
C ILE A 300 -0.38 -4.47 2.89
N ALA A 301 -0.38 -5.73 3.35
CA ALA A 301 0.85 -6.52 3.50
C ALA A 301 1.59 -6.73 2.18
N ASN A 302 0.87 -6.86 1.05
CA ASN A 302 1.50 -6.87 -0.27
C ASN A 302 2.21 -5.54 -0.57
N GLY A 303 1.58 -4.41 -0.25
CA GLY A 303 2.21 -3.09 -0.38
C GLY A 303 3.45 -2.93 0.50
N VAL A 304 3.39 -3.41 1.74
CA VAL A 304 4.55 -3.45 2.66
C VAL A 304 5.69 -4.28 2.09
N ALA A 305 5.41 -5.47 1.55
CA ALA A 305 6.43 -6.31 0.94
C ALA A 305 7.05 -5.66 -0.31
N LEU A 306 6.22 -5.07 -1.18
CA LEU A 306 6.67 -4.37 -2.39
C LEU A 306 7.52 -3.13 -2.07
N HIS A 307 7.28 -2.45 -0.95
CA HIS A 307 8.06 -1.30 -0.52
C HIS A 307 9.53 -1.68 -0.27
N GLY A 308 9.76 -2.87 0.29
CA GLY A 308 11.06 -3.28 0.83
C GLY A 308 11.29 -2.78 2.25
N GLY A 309 12.23 -3.39 2.96
CA GLY A 309 12.56 -3.05 4.35
C GLY A 309 11.80 -3.84 5.42
N PHE A 310 10.80 -4.63 5.06
CA PHE A 310 10.02 -5.47 5.98
C PHE A 310 9.74 -6.88 5.44
N ILE A 311 9.45 -7.80 6.36
CA ILE A 311 8.86 -9.11 6.13
C ILE A 311 7.49 -9.10 6.81
N PRO A 312 6.40 -8.86 6.05
CA PRO A 312 5.08 -8.83 6.64
C PRO A 312 4.60 -10.25 6.97
N TYR A 313 3.94 -10.38 8.13
CA TYR A 313 3.11 -11.55 8.43
C TYR A 313 1.70 -11.12 8.81
N VAL A 314 0.71 -11.82 8.25
CA VAL A 314 -0.71 -11.53 8.45
C VAL A 314 -1.44 -12.77 8.92
N ALA A 315 -2.49 -12.60 9.71
CA ALA A 315 -3.17 -13.74 10.33
C ALA A 315 -4.68 -13.56 10.43
N THR A 316 -5.39 -14.67 10.25
CA THR A 316 -6.81 -14.84 10.53
C THR A 316 -7.11 -16.34 10.68
N PHE A 317 -8.37 -16.73 10.85
CA PHE A 317 -8.79 -18.13 10.72
C PHE A 317 -8.69 -18.59 9.27
N LEU A 318 -8.40 -19.87 9.05
CA LEU A 318 -8.23 -20.41 7.70
C LEU A 318 -9.44 -20.17 6.81
N MET A 319 -10.65 -20.27 7.36
CA MET A 319 -11.89 -19.98 6.63
C MET A 319 -11.89 -18.57 6.02
N PHE A 320 -11.49 -17.55 6.80
CA PHE A 320 -11.54 -16.16 6.36
C PHE A 320 -10.42 -15.77 5.37
N MET A 321 -9.52 -16.70 5.04
CA MET A 321 -8.68 -16.57 3.85
C MET A 321 -9.54 -16.39 2.58
N GLU A 322 -10.76 -16.92 2.55
CA GLU A 322 -11.70 -16.71 1.44
C GLU A 322 -12.03 -15.22 1.21
N TYR A 323 -12.18 -14.42 2.28
CA TYR A 323 -12.36 -12.97 2.18
C TYR A 323 -11.14 -12.30 1.51
N ALA A 324 -9.94 -12.78 1.82
CA ALA A 324 -8.68 -12.24 1.30
C ALA A 324 -8.17 -12.92 0.01
N ARG A 325 -8.94 -13.85 -0.57
CA ARG A 325 -8.45 -14.83 -1.54
C ARG A 325 -7.70 -14.21 -2.71
N ASN A 326 -8.21 -13.11 -3.25
CA ASN A 326 -7.59 -12.45 -4.39
C ASN A 326 -6.29 -11.71 -4.00
N ALA A 327 -6.21 -11.12 -2.80
CA ALA A 327 -4.97 -10.52 -2.32
C ALA A 327 -3.87 -11.57 -2.10
N VAL A 328 -4.23 -12.76 -1.57
CA VAL A 328 -3.29 -13.90 -1.44
C VAL A 328 -2.80 -14.35 -2.82
N ARG A 329 -3.71 -14.44 -3.80
CA ARG A 329 -3.33 -14.73 -5.19
C ARG A 329 -2.35 -13.69 -5.73
N MET A 330 -2.54 -12.41 -5.39
CA MET A 330 -1.63 -11.34 -5.82
C MET A 330 -0.27 -11.40 -5.13
N SER A 331 -0.19 -11.79 -3.85
CA SER A 331 1.09 -12.06 -3.18
C SER A 331 1.94 -13.04 -3.99
N ALA A 332 1.31 -14.15 -4.42
CA ALA A 332 1.95 -15.17 -5.25
C ALA A 332 2.30 -14.65 -6.65
N LEU A 333 1.37 -13.99 -7.34
CA LEU A 333 1.58 -13.49 -8.71
C LEU A 333 2.73 -12.48 -8.77
N MET A 334 2.81 -11.60 -7.77
CA MET A 334 3.85 -10.58 -7.66
C MET A 334 5.16 -11.12 -7.06
N LYS A 335 5.22 -12.41 -6.69
CA LYS A 335 6.36 -13.08 -6.07
C LYS A 335 6.83 -12.40 -4.79
N GLN A 336 5.88 -11.96 -3.96
CA GLN A 336 6.17 -11.21 -2.74
C GLN A 336 6.31 -12.13 -1.53
N ARG A 337 7.25 -11.80 -0.64
CA ARG A 337 7.46 -12.50 0.63
C ARG A 337 6.47 -11.99 1.67
N VAL A 338 5.27 -12.59 1.70
CA VAL A 338 4.24 -12.37 2.73
C VAL A 338 3.97 -13.69 3.44
N ILE A 339 4.04 -13.69 4.78
CA ILE A 339 3.78 -14.89 5.58
C ILE A 339 2.31 -14.87 6.01
N HIS A 340 1.53 -15.85 5.54
CA HIS A 340 0.11 -15.98 5.91
C HIS A 340 -0.05 -17.03 7.02
N VAL A 341 -0.39 -16.58 8.23
CA VAL A 341 -0.61 -17.42 9.41
C VAL A 341 -2.10 -17.71 9.55
N TYR A 342 -2.53 -18.84 8.98
CA TYR A 342 -3.91 -19.32 9.09
C TYR A 342 -4.02 -20.39 10.17
N THR A 343 -4.91 -20.16 11.13
CA THR A 343 -5.15 -21.08 12.27
C THR A 343 -6.58 -21.62 12.22
N HIS A 344 -6.94 -22.55 13.13
CA HIS A 344 -8.26 -23.20 13.16
C HIS A 344 -8.56 -23.85 11.80
N ASP A 345 -7.71 -24.82 11.45
CA ASP A 345 -7.54 -25.35 10.10
C ASP A 345 -8.52 -26.45 9.72
N SER A 346 -9.36 -26.90 10.65
CA SER A 346 -10.21 -28.08 10.47
C SER A 346 -11.38 -28.10 11.46
N ILE A 347 -12.21 -29.15 11.35
CA ILE A 347 -13.26 -29.49 12.32
C ILE A 347 -12.77 -29.61 13.77
N GLY A 348 -11.45 -29.71 13.99
CA GLY A 348 -10.85 -29.69 15.32
C GLY A 348 -11.05 -28.38 16.10
N LEU A 349 -11.55 -27.32 15.47
CA LEU A 349 -11.96 -26.08 16.15
C LEU A 349 -13.21 -26.28 17.03
N GLY A 350 -14.05 -27.28 16.73
CA GLY A 350 -15.19 -27.66 17.55
C GLY A 350 -16.44 -26.82 17.31
N GLU A 351 -16.89 -26.13 18.36
CA GLU A 351 -18.25 -25.67 18.55
C GLU A 351 -18.67 -24.48 17.68
N ASP A 352 -17.75 -23.73 17.06
CA ASP A 352 -18.13 -22.60 16.18
C ASP A 352 -18.87 -23.08 14.92
N GLY A 353 -18.71 -24.36 14.55
CA GLY A 353 -19.56 -25.02 13.56
C GLY A 353 -19.07 -24.95 12.11
N PRO A 354 -19.97 -25.13 11.13
CA PRO A 354 -19.61 -25.40 9.73
C PRO A 354 -19.42 -24.15 8.85
N THR A 355 -19.66 -22.95 9.37
CA THR A 355 -19.44 -21.68 8.64
C THR A 355 -17.97 -21.40 8.49
#